data_AF-A0ABD1FAG0-F1
#
_entry.id   AF-A0ABD1FAG0-F1
#
_cell.length_a   1.000
_cell.length_b   1.000
_cell.length_c   1.000
_cell.angle_alpha   90.00
_cell.angle_beta   90.00
_cell.angle_gamma   90.00
#
_symmetry.space_group_name_H-M   'P 1'
#
loop_
_entity.id
_entity.type
_entity.pdbx_description
1 polymer ?
#
loop_
_entity_poly.entity_id
_entity_poly.type
_entity_poly.pdbx_seq_one_letter_code
_entity_poly.pdbx_strand_id
1 'polypeptide(L)'
;MLSEGAVDSGGPTREMFTLLLKYLSNSMMFEGSNESKNITLYNEHLESRNYYEAGRIIALSLIHGGPSPQFFSKTLFNFLVNGVRGTKPHINEIVNPEIRNELDKIANTRNLAELQSIVTNSTFMAIARYTNVKNFEKKEAILEGAIKYYMIHRTMRALEQFREGLNIFQLVDKMKVFKEEFRQLMCYTNCKFTASQIYSMFKIKFSETGNNKRNVESKILSFWKDYLLDCEGNYTSNIRN
;
A
#
# COMPACT_ATOMS: atom_id res chain seq x y z
N MET A 1 -18.19 -10.98 28.72
CA MET A 1 -18.92 -9.77 28.30
C MET A 1 -18.07 -8.57 28.65
N LEU A 2 -17.57 -7.83 27.65
CA LEU A 2 -17.06 -6.49 27.85
C LEU A 2 -17.68 -5.64 26.74
N SER A 3 -18.87 -5.13 27.05
CA SER A 3 -19.53 -4.10 26.25
C SER A 3 -19.19 -2.78 26.94
N GLU A 4 -18.20 -2.05 26.44
CA GLU A 4 -18.12 -0.63 26.77
C GLU A 4 -19.35 0.04 26.16
N GLY A 5 -20.22 0.58 27.01
CA GLY A 5 -21.40 1.33 26.62
C GLY A 5 -21.05 2.70 26.03
N ALA A 6 -20.16 2.72 25.03
CA ALA A 6 -19.87 3.92 24.25
C ALA A 6 -20.84 3.96 23.07
N VAL A 7 -21.69 5.00 23.03
CA VAL A 7 -22.44 5.34 21.82
C VAL A 7 -21.40 5.70 20.75
N ASP A 8 -21.23 4.81 19.76
CA ASP A 8 -20.23 4.98 18.71
C ASP A 8 -20.56 6.20 17.85
N SER A 9 -19.90 7.31 18.15
CA SER A 9 -19.92 8.54 17.36
C SER A 9 -18.81 8.54 16.29
N GLY A 10 -18.22 7.38 15.99
CA GLY A 10 -17.18 7.16 14.98
C GLY A 10 -15.76 7.00 15.54
N GLY A 11 -15.53 7.28 16.82
CA GLY A 11 -14.21 7.18 17.47
C GLY A 11 -13.74 5.72 17.64
N PRO A 12 -14.45 4.90 18.42
CA PRO A 12 -14.10 3.50 18.67
C PRO A 12 -13.96 2.67 17.38
N THR A 13 -14.88 2.83 16.43
CA THR A 13 -14.83 2.11 15.15
C THR A 13 -13.59 2.48 14.32
N ARG A 14 -13.23 3.77 14.29
CA ARG A 14 -12.03 4.23 13.59
C ARG A 14 -10.74 3.72 14.25
N GLU A 15 -10.68 3.69 15.58
CA GLU A 15 -9.55 3.14 16.32
C GLU A 15 -9.38 1.64 16.05
N MET A 16 -10.48 0.87 16.10
CA MET A 16 -10.48 -0.55 15.76
C MET A 16 -9.90 -0.80 14.37
N PHE A 17 -10.38 -0.10 13.34
CA PHE A 17 -9.85 -0.26 11.99
C PHE A 17 -8.39 0.18 11.87
N THR A 18 -7.97 1.21 12.60
CA THR A 18 -6.56 1.63 12.65
C THR A 18 -5.67 0.51 13.16
N LEU A 19 -6.07 -0.15 14.25
CA LEU A 19 -5.33 -1.29 14.80
C LEU A 19 -5.35 -2.50 13.86
N LEU A 20 -6.50 -2.81 13.26
CA LEU A 20 -6.62 -3.91 12.29
C LEU A 20 -5.74 -3.70 11.06
N LEU A 21 -5.73 -2.50 10.46
CA LEU A 21 -4.88 -2.23 9.30
C LEU A 21 -3.40 -2.27 9.65
N LYS A 22 -3.02 -1.81 10.85
CA LYS A 22 -1.65 -1.94 11.37
C LYS A 22 -1.27 -3.41 11.59
N TYR A 23 -2.19 -4.23 12.10
CA TYR A 23 -1.96 -5.67 12.23
C TYR A 23 -1.78 -6.33 10.86
N LEU A 24 -2.68 -6.06 9.91
CA LEU A 24 -2.62 -6.62 8.56
C LEU A 24 -1.32 -6.24 7.84
N SER A 25 -0.90 -4.97 7.90
CA SER A 25 0.32 -4.50 7.22
C SER A 25 1.61 -5.14 7.74
N ASN A 26 1.60 -5.63 8.99
CA ASN A 26 2.71 -6.33 9.63
C ASN A 26 2.54 -7.86 9.65
N SER A 27 1.45 -8.38 9.09
CA SER A 27 1.21 -9.83 9.02
C SER A 27 2.05 -10.50 7.93
N MET A 28 2.20 -11.82 8.03
CA MET A 28 2.90 -12.63 7.03
C MET A 28 2.24 -12.61 5.65
N MET A 29 0.96 -12.20 5.54
CA MET A 29 0.23 -12.11 4.27
C MET A 29 0.78 -11.05 3.31
N PHE A 30 1.61 -10.14 3.80
CA PHE A 30 2.18 -9.04 3.02
C PHE A 30 3.71 -8.99 3.16
N GLU A 31 4.42 -8.76 2.05
CA GLU A 31 5.87 -8.52 2.02
C GLU A 31 6.20 -7.21 1.32
N GLY A 32 7.30 -6.57 1.74
CA GLY A 32 7.78 -5.30 1.18
C GLY A 32 8.01 -4.26 2.26
N SER A 33 8.45 -3.07 1.84
CA SER A 33 8.64 -1.93 2.75
C SER A 33 7.30 -1.48 3.35
N ASN A 34 7.35 -0.67 4.40
CA ASN A 34 6.13 -0.13 5.03
C ASN A 34 5.26 0.69 4.07
N GLU A 35 5.85 1.20 2.98
CA GLU A 35 5.22 2.07 2.00
C GLU A 35 4.80 1.34 0.72
N SER A 36 5.25 0.09 0.54
CA SER A 36 5.02 -0.66 -0.70
C SER A 36 5.08 -2.16 -0.44
N LYS A 37 3.91 -2.75 -0.18
CA LYS A 37 3.74 -4.19 0.08
C LYS A 37 2.95 -4.89 -1.01
N ASN A 38 3.36 -6.12 -1.30
CA ASN A 38 2.68 -7.09 -2.15
C ASN A 38 2.11 -8.22 -1.30
N ILE A 39 1.15 -8.96 -1.86
CA ILE A 39 0.65 -10.20 -1.24
C ILE A 39 1.67 -11.33 -1.42
N THR A 40 1.93 -12.05 -0.34
CA THR A 40 2.71 -13.28 -0.31
C THR A 40 1.80 -14.49 -0.38
N LEU A 41 2.38 -15.69 -0.56
CA LEU A 41 1.66 -16.94 -0.39
C LEU A 41 2.14 -17.65 0.88
N TYR A 42 1.23 -17.79 1.85
CA TYR A 42 1.36 -18.65 3.02
C TYR A 42 0.18 -19.61 3.05
N ASN A 43 0.46 -20.91 3.01
CA ASN A 43 -0.57 -21.93 2.88
C ASN A 43 -1.56 -21.93 4.06
N GLU A 44 -1.08 -21.73 5.30
CA GLU A 44 -1.94 -21.65 6.48
C GLU A 44 -2.98 -20.53 6.37
N HIS A 45 -2.56 -19.35 5.91
CA HIS A 45 -3.46 -18.21 5.68
C HIS A 45 -4.40 -18.45 4.50
N LEU A 46 -3.95 -19.17 3.45
CA LEU A 46 -4.79 -19.50 2.31
C LEU A 46 -5.92 -20.46 2.67
N GLU A 47 -5.60 -21.54 3.38
CA GLU A 47 -6.56 -22.55 3.84
C GLU A 47 -7.57 -21.96 4.82
N SER A 48 -7.12 -21.10 5.74
CA SER A 48 -7.98 -20.43 6.72
C SER A 48 -8.79 -19.26 6.13
N ARG A 49 -8.70 -19.01 4.82
CA ARG A 49 -9.30 -17.86 4.13
C ARG A 49 -8.92 -16.49 4.71
N ASN A 50 -7.74 -16.37 5.31
CA ASN A 50 -7.29 -15.13 5.94
C ASN A 50 -7.07 -14.00 4.92
N TYR A 51 -6.71 -14.30 3.66
CA TYR A 51 -6.61 -13.27 2.64
C TYR A 51 -7.98 -12.66 2.30
N TYR A 52 -9.04 -13.47 2.32
CA TYR A 52 -10.41 -12.99 2.11
C TYR A 52 -10.81 -12.07 3.26
N GLU A 53 -10.55 -12.45 4.50
CA GLU A 53 -10.83 -11.58 5.65
C GLU A 53 -9.99 -10.30 5.64
N ALA A 54 -8.72 -10.35 5.23
CA ALA A 54 -7.90 -9.16 5.05
C ALA A 54 -8.51 -8.18 4.02
N GLY A 55 -8.96 -8.70 2.88
CA GLY A 55 -9.66 -7.91 1.87
C GLY A 55 -10.95 -7.29 2.41
N ARG A 56 -11.75 -8.07 3.15
CA ARG A 56 -13.00 -7.60 3.77
C ARG A 56 -12.78 -6.52 4.80
N ILE A 57 -11.80 -6.68 5.69
CA ILE A 57 -11.47 -5.68 6.72
C ILE A 57 -11.09 -4.35 6.06
N ILE A 58 -10.27 -4.40 5.01
CA ILE A 58 -9.87 -3.19 4.26
C ILE A 58 -11.08 -2.52 3.62
N ALA A 59 -11.96 -3.30 2.98
CA ALA A 59 -13.17 -2.76 2.36
C ALA A 59 -14.14 -2.15 3.39
N LEU A 60 -14.37 -2.83 4.53
CA LEU A 60 -15.19 -2.32 5.63
C LEU A 60 -14.62 -1.02 6.20
N SER A 61 -13.31 -0.96 6.41
CA SER A 61 -12.64 0.27 6.88
C SER A 61 -12.97 1.44 5.96
N LEU A 62 -12.86 1.27 4.65
CA LEU A 62 -13.13 2.33 3.68
C LEU A 62 -14.60 2.74 3.64
N ILE A 63 -15.52 1.78 3.69
CA ILE A 63 -16.96 2.03 3.61
C ILE A 63 -17.47 2.76 4.86
N HIS A 64 -16.92 2.45 6.02
CA HIS A 64 -17.29 3.06 7.29
C HIS A 64 -16.49 4.34 7.62
N GLY A 65 -15.71 4.89 6.69
CA GLY A 65 -14.92 6.11 6.91
C GLY A 65 -13.73 5.94 7.86
N GLY A 66 -13.29 4.70 8.05
CA GLY A 66 -12.05 4.35 8.72
C GLY A 66 -10.81 4.72 7.90
N PRO A 67 -9.60 4.41 8.42
CA PRO A 67 -8.36 4.65 7.70
C PRO A 67 -8.26 3.82 6.42
N SER A 68 -7.51 4.33 5.46
CA SER A 68 -7.11 3.59 4.27
C SER A 68 -5.80 2.83 4.49
N PRO A 69 -5.51 1.76 3.75
CA PRO A 69 -4.32 0.95 4.00
C PRO A 69 -3.00 1.71 3.81
N GLN A 70 -2.86 2.60 2.82
CA GLN A 70 -1.65 3.42 2.61
C GLN A 70 -0.33 2.62 2.51
N PHE A 71 -0.37 1.30 2.25
CA PHE A 71 0.82 0.45 2.18
C PHE A 71 0.87 -0.44 0.93
N PHE A 72 -0.15 -0.41 0.06
CA PHE A 72 -0.13 -1.25 -1.13
C PHE A 72 0.97 -0.80 -2.10
N SER A 73 1.69 -1.76 -2.66
CA SER A 73 2.56 -1.49 -3.81
C SER A 73 1.72 -1.08 -5.02
N LYS A 74 2.35 -0.39 -5.97
CA LYS A 74 1.73 -0.07 -7.27
C LYS A 74 1.40 -1.36 -8.04
N THR A 75 2.22 -2.40 -7.92
CA THR A 75 2.00 -3.70 -8.57
C THR A 75 0.74 -4.40 -8.06
N LEU A 76 0.55 -4.45 -6.74
CA LEU A 76 -0.65 -5.03 -6.13
C LEU A 76 -1.90 -4.24 -6.57
N PHE A 77 -1.85 -2.91 -6.48
CA PHE A 77 -2.98 -2.07 -6.91
C PHE A 77 -3.32 -2.28 -8.39
N ASN A 78 -2.31 -2.27 -9.27
CA ASN A 78 -2.49 -2.52 -10.69
C ASN A 78 -3.08 -3.90 -10.97
N PHE A 79 -2.70 -4.93 -10.20
CA PHE A 79 -3.31 -6.26 -10.31
C PHE A 79 -4.79 -6.24 -9.93
N LEU A 80 -5.16 -5.60 -8.82
CA LEU A 80 -6.55 -5.55 -8.36
C LEU A 80 -7.47 -4.90 -9.39
N VAL A 81 -6.97 -3.86 -10.07
CA VAL A 81 -7.75 -3.05 -11.01
C VAL A 81 -7.67 -3.56 -12.45
N ASN A 82 -6.48 -3.91 -12.94
CA ASN A 82 -6.24 -4.25 -14.35
C ASN A 82 -5.99 -5.76 -14.60
N GLY A 83 -5.94 -6.56 -13.53
CA GLY A 83 -5.66 -7.99 -13.61
C GLY A 83 -4.23 -8.30 -14.09
N VAL A 84 -3.97 -9.59 -14.32
CA VAL A 84 -2.63 -10.10 -14.68
C VAL A 84 -2.04 -9.42 -15.92
N ARG A 85 -2.85 -9.21 -16.97
CA ARG A 85 -2.36 -8.63 -18.24
C ARG A 85 -1.97 -7.16 -18.09
N GLY A 86 -2.70 -6.39 -17.27
CA GLY A 86 -2.44 -4.98 -17.04
C GLY A 86 -1.38 -4.67 -15.99
N THR A 87 -0.76 -5.69 -15.40
CA THR A 87 0.29 -5.53 -14.38
C THR A 87 1.66 -5.91 -14.92
N LYS A 88 2.62 -5.02 -14.68
CA LYS A 88 4.04 -5.19 -15.01
C LYS A 88 4.88 -4.98 -13.74
N PRO A 89 5.16 -6.05 -12.99
CA PRO A 89 6.02 -5.98 -11.81
C PRO A 89 7.47 -5.68 -12.19
N HIS A 90 8.22 -5.03 -11.29
CA HIS A 90 9.65 -4.78 -11.47
C HIS A 90 10.50 -5.61 -10.50
N ILE A 91 11.70 -6.01 -10.94
CA ILE A 91 12.64 -6.82 -10.13
C ILE A 91 12.94 -6.22 -8.75
N ASN A 92 13.03 -4.88 -8.65
CA ASN A 92 13.25 -4.15 -7.39
C ASN A 92 12.16 -4.37 -6.33
N GLU A 93 10.97 -4.85 -6.70
CA GLU A 93 9.88 -5.14 -5.78
C GLU A 93 9.96 -6.56 -5.18
N ILE A 94 10.85 -7.43 -5.69
CA ILE A 94 11.06 -8.78 -5.17
C ILE A 94 11.85 -8.70 -3.86
N VAL A 95 11.24 -9.06 -2.74
CA VAL A 95 11.88 -8.96 -1.41
C VAL A 95 12.91 -10.07 -1.18
N ASN A 96 12.67 -11.27 -1.71
CA ASN A 96 13.58 -12.40 -1.52
C ASN A 96 14.92 -12.14 -2.23
N PRO A 97 16.04 -12.06 -1.48
CA PRO A 97 17.35 -11.68 -2.02
C PRO A 97 17.94 -12.75 -2.95
N GLU A 98 17.64 -14.02 -2.72
CA GLU A 98 18.12 -15.13 -3.57
C GLU A 98 17.48 -15.06 -4.95
N ILE A 99 16.14 -14.94 -4.99
CA ILE A 99 15.38 -14.80 -6.24
C ILE A 99 15.76 -13.52 -6.98
N ARG A 100 15.93 -12.41 -6.25
CA ARG A 100 16.40 -11.14 -6.84
C ARG A 100 17.77 -11.31 -7.49
N ASN A 101 18.74 -11.88 -6.77
CA ASN A 101 20.10 -12.10 -7.28
C ASN A 101 20.12 -13.02 -8.52
N GLU A 102 19.30 -14.07 -8.55
CA GLU A 102 19.18 -14.93 -9.74
C GLU A 102 18.65 -14.16 -10.95
N LEU A 103 17.61 -13.36 -10.76
CA LEU A 103 17.02 -12.55 -11.82
C LEU A 103 17.95 -11.42 -12.26
N ASP A 104 18.72 -10.82 -11.34
CA ASP A 104 19.75 -9.83 -11.66
C ASP A 104 20.88 -10.45 -12.50
N LYS A 105 21.29 -11.69 -12.22
CA LYS A 105 22.24 -12.41 -13.07
C LYS A 105 21.69 -12.56 -14.49
N ILE A 106 20.43 -12.98 -14.64
CA ILE A 106 19.77 -13.09 -15.95
C ILE A 106 19.73 -11.73 -16.65
N ALA A 107 19.39 -10.66 -15.95
CA ALA A 107 19.31 -9.31 -16.52
C ALA A 107 20.67 -8.85 -17.08
N ASN A 108 21.75 -9.11 -16.35
CA ASN A 108 23.10 -8.62 -16.64
C ASN A 108 23.91 -9.53 -17.59
N THR A 109 23.49 -10.78 -17.80
CA THR A 109 24.15 -11.70 -18.73
C THR A 109 24.19 -11.17 -20.16
N ARG A 110 25.30 -11.46 -20.86
CA ARG A 110 25.60 -10.92 -22.20
C ARG A 110 25.66 -11.96 -23.31
N ASN A 111 25.58 -13.25 -22.98
CA ASN A 111 25.67 -14.31 -23.97
C ASN A 111 24.78 -15.52 -23.61
N LEU A 112 24.57 -16.39 -24.60
CA LEU A 112 23.69 -17.56 -24.49
C LEU A 112 24.21 -18.59 -23.48
N ALA A 113 25.53 -18.84 -23.43
CA ALA A 113 26.11 -19.88 -22.59
C ALA A 113 25.93 -19.56 -21.09
N GLU A 114 26.17 -18.31 -20.70
CA GLU A 114 25.90 -17.82 -19.33
C GLU A 114 24.41 -17.93 -19.00
N LEU A 115 23.53 -17.51 -19.92
CA LEU A 115 22.08 -17.55 -19.70
C LEU A 115 21.60 -19.00 -19.50
N GLN A 116 22.09 -19.93 -20.31
CA GLN A 116 21.82 -21.36 -20.18
C GLN A 116 22.32 -21.91 -18.85
N SER A 117 23.53 -21.54 -18.43
CA SER A 117 24.09 -21.96 -17.15
C SER A 117 23.23 -21.47 -15.97
N ILE A 118 22.84 -20.20 -15.96
CA ILE A 118 22.00 -19.63 -14.90
C ILE A 118 20.64 -20.33 -14.85
N VAL A 119 19.97 -20.50 -15.99
CA VAL A 119 18.65 -21.11 -16.05
C VAL A 119 18.68 -22.60 -15.68
N THR A 120 19.72 -23.34 -16.11
CA THR A 120 19.83 -24.77 -15.82
C THR A 120 20.17 -25.04 -14.35
N ASN A 121 20.95 -24.17 -13.72
CA ASN A 121 21.36 -24.32 -12.32
C ASN A 121 20.36 -23.72 -11.32
N SER A 122 19.29 -23.07 -11.78
CA SER A 122 18.28 -22.44 -10.92
C SER A 122 17.08 -23.36 -10.69
N THR A 123 16.86 -23.74 -9.42
CA THR A 123 15.64 -24.43 -8.99
C THR A 123 14.39 -23.59 -9.23
N PHE A 124 14.49 -22.27 -9.03
CA PHE A 124 13.39 -21.34 -9.29
C PHE A 124 12.98 -21.35 -10.76
N MET A 125 13.93 -21.27 -11.69
CA MET A 125 13.67 -21.31 -13.13
C MET A 125 13.08 -22.66 -13.56
N ALA A 126 13.55 -23.77 -12.99
CA ALA A 126 12.99 -25.10 -13.23
C ALA A 126 11.53 -25.22 -12.76
N ILE A 127 11.20 -24.69 -11.57
CA ILE A 127 9.83 -24.63 -11.05
C ILE A 127 8.95 -23.77 -11.98
N ALA A 128 9.45 -22.62 -12.42
CA ALA A 128 8.79 -21.70 -13.34
C ALA A 128 8.73 -22.22 -14.80
N ARG A 129 9.25 -23.43 -15.07
CA ARG A 129 9.25 -24.11 -16.38
C ARG A 129 10.06 -23.39 -17.47
N TYR A 130 11.05 -22.62 -17.07
CA TYR A 130 12.07 -22.13 -17.98
C TYR A 130 13.19 -23.15 -18.08
N THR A 131 13.18 -23.96 -19.14
CA THR A 131 14.22 -24.95 -19.42
C THR A 131 14.68 -24.84 -20.88
N ASN A 132 15.88 -25.36 -21.17
CA ASN A 132 16.40 -25.50 -22.53
C ASN A 132 16.39 -24.19 -23.36
N VAL A 133 17.01 -23.12 -22.84
CA VAL A 133 17.10 -21.84 -23.53
C VAL A 133 18.00 -21.97 -24.75
N LYS A 134 17.44 -21.83 -25.96
CA LYS A 134 18.18 -21.99 -27.23
C LYS A 134 18.51 -20.67 -27.94
N ASN A 135 17.86 -19.58 -27.56
CA ASN A 135 18.03 -18.27 -28.20
C ASN A 135 18.20 -17.18 -27.13
N PHE A 136 19.27 -16.40 -27.25
CA PHE A 136 19.59 -15.30 -26.36
C PHE A 136 18.59 -14.13 -26.49
N GLU A 137 17.96 -13.94 -27.65
CA GLU A 137 16.94 -12.91 -27.88
C GLU A 137 15.72 -13.07 -26.95
N LYS A 138 15.50 -14.28 -26.41
CA LYS A 138 14.42 -14.54 -25.45
C LYS A 138 14.75 -14.09 -24.02
N LYS A 139 15.96 -13.58 -23.74
CA LYS A 139 16.40 -13.18 -22.39
C LYS A 139 15.39 -12.26 -21.70
N GLU A 140 14.96 -11.19 -22.36
CA GLU A 140 14.02 -10.23 -21.78
C GLU A 140 12.65 -10.88 -21.51
N ALA A 141 12.14 -11.69 -22.43
CA ALA A 141 10.88 -12.40 -22.24
C ALA A 141 10.94 -13.42 -21.08
N ILE A 142 12.09 -14.09 -20.90
CA ILE A 142 12.34 -14.99 -19.78
C ILE A 142 12.37 -14.20 -18.47
N LEU A 143 13.10 -13.07 -18.44
CA LEU A 143 13.21 -12.22 -17.27
C LEU A 143 11.85 -11.65 -16.85
N GLU A 144 11.13 -11.00 -17.77
CA GLU A 144 9.80 -10.45 -17.52
C GLU A 144 8.82 -11.53 -17.05
N GLY A 145 8.83 -12.68 -17.71
CA GLY A 145 7.95 -13.80 -17.37
C GLY A 145 8.29 -14.42 -16.00
N ALA A 146 9.57 -14.53 -15.65
CA ALA A 146 10.00 -15.04 -14.35
C ALA A 146 9.66 -14.08 -13.20
N ILE A 147 9.86 -12.76 -13.39
CA ILE A 147 9.41 -11.74 -12.43
C ILE A 147 7.90 -11.83 -12.24
N LYS A 148 7.14 -11.93 -13.34
CA LYS A 148 5.68 -12.06 -13.31
C LYS A 148 5.21 -13.36 -12.65
N TYR A 149 5.93 -14.46 -12.89
CA TYR A 149 5.68 -15.73 -12.24
C TYR A 149 5.82 -15.62 -10.72
N TYR A 150 6.94 -15.06 -10.27
CA TYR A 150 7.22 -14.90 -8.84
C TYR A 150 6.26 -13.91 -8.17
N MET A 151 5.95 -12.77 -8.77
CA MET A 151 5.15 -11.75 -8.08
C MET A 151 3.64 -11.96 -8.19
N ILE A 152 3.17 -12.66 -9.23
CA ILE A 152 1.74 -12.74 -9.54
C ILE A 152 1.26 -14.19 -9.67
N HIS A 153 1.86 -14.99 -10.55
CA HIS A 153 1.31 -16.31 -10.84
C HIS A 153 1.41 -17.27 -9.65
N ARG A 154 2.54 -17.28 -8.92
CA ARG A 154 2.69 -18.14 -7.73
C ARG A 154 1.71 -17.77 -6.61
N THR A 155 1.34 -16.49 -6.50
CA THR A 155 0.49 -15.95 -5.43
C THR A 155 -0.98 -15.86 -5.84
N MET A 156 -1.36 -16.36 -7.02
CA MET A 156 -2.67 -16.14 -7.62
C MET A 156 -3.83 -16.51 -6.71
N ARG A 157 -3.76 -17.67 -6.04
CA ARG A 157 -4.85 -18.12 -5.15
C ARG A 157 -5.07 -17.16 -3.98
N ALA A 158 -3.99 -16.65 -3.39
CA ALA A 158 -4.05 -15.66 -2.32
C ALA A 158 -4.55 -14.31 -2.83
N LEU A 159 -4.07 -13.89 -4.02
CA LEU A 159 -4.51 -12.66 -4.69
C LEU A 159 -6.00 -12.68 -5.04
N GLU A 160 -6.52 -13.79 -5.57
CA GLU A 160 -7.93 -13.96 -5.91
C GLU A 160 -8.80 -13.97 -4.65
N GLN A 161 -8.40 -14.72 -3.63
CA GLN A 161 -9.10 -14.75 -2.34
C GLN A 161 -9.13 -13.36 -1.67
N PHE A 162 -8.01 -12.64 -1.71
CA PHE A 162 -7.95 -11.26 -1.23
C PHE A 162 -8.87 -10.33 -2.02
N ARG A 163 -8.83 -10.42 -3.35
CA ARG A 163 -9.67 -9.62 -4.24
C ARG A 163 -11.16 -9.91 -4.04
N GLU A 164 -11.52 -11.18 -3.81
CA GLU A 164 -12.88 -11.60 -3.47
C GLU A 164 -13.36 -10.89 -2.19
N GLY A 165 -12.55 -10.93 -1.13
CA GLY A 165 -12.87 -10.27 0.13
C GLY A 165 -12.92 -8.76 0.02
N LEU A 166 -12.02 -8.17 -0.78
CA LEU A 166 -12.01 -6.73 -1.04
C LEU A 166 -13.23 -6.29 -1.83
N ASN A 167 -13.82 -7.14 -2.67
CA ASN A 167 -14.95 -6.77 -3.54
C ASN A 167 -16.31 -6.80 -2.85
N ILE A 168 -16.38 -6.81 -1.52
CA ILE A 168 -17.64 -6.53 -0.83
C ILE A 168 -18.16 -5.14 -1.24
N PHE A 169 -19.47 -5.02 -1.39
CA PHE A 169 -20.12 -3.79 -1.89
C PHE A 169 -19.57 -3.29 -3.25
N GLN A 170 -19.02 -4.19 -4.07
CA GLN A 170 -18.48 -3.91 -5.40
C GLN A 170 -17.30 -2.91 -5.36
N LEU A 171 -16.54 -2.91 -4.26
CA LEU A 171 -15.45 -1.95 -4.10
C LEU A 171 -14.38 -2.07 -5.19
N VAL A 172 -14.03 -3.28 -5.63
CA VAL A 172 -13.05 -3.49 -6.70
C VAL A 172 -13.57 -2.93 -8.03
N ASP A 173 -14.88 -3.02 -8.28
CA ASP A 173 -15.47 -2.43 -9.48
C ASP A 173 -15.44 -0.89 -9.41
N LYS A 174 -15.69 -0.30 -8.24
CA LYS A 174 -15.49 1.14 -8.01
C LYS A 174 -14.02 1.56 -8.16
N MET A 175 -13.08 0.75 -7.67
CA MET A 175 -11.64 0.99 -7.86
C MET A 175 -11.25 1.03 -9.34
N LYS A 176 -11.91 0.25 -10.20
CA LYS A 176 -11.68 0.31 -11.66
C LYS A 176 -12.19 1.58 -12.30
N VAL A 177 -13.25 2.17 -11.76
CA VAL A 177 -13.83 3.42 -12.25
C VAL A 177 -13.01 4.62 -11.77
N PHE A 178 -12.67 4.67 -10.47
CA PHE A 178 -11.97 5.79 -9.82
C PHE A 178 -10.51 5.44 -9.49
N LYS A 179 -9.74 5.08 -10.52
CA LYS A 179 -8.42 4.45 -10.34
C LYS A 179 -7.44 5.33 -9.57
N GLU A 180 -7.34 6.61 -9.91
CA GLU A 180 -6.33 7.50 -9.33
C GLU A 180 -6.67 7.87 -7.88
N GLU A 181 -7.94 8.08 -7.57
CA GLU A 181 -8.43 8.36 -6.21
C GLU A 181 -8.16 7.17 -5.30
N PHE A 182 -8.51 5.96 -5.74
CA PHE A 182 -8.22 4.75 -4.96
C PHE A 182 -6.73 4.45 -4.88
N ARG A 183 -5.94 4.82 -5.89
CA ARG A 183 -4.49 4.66 -5.85
C ARG A 183 -3.88 5.55 -4.76
N GLN A 184 -4.28 6.82 -4.66
CA GLN A 184 -3.83 7.74 -3.60
C GLN A 184 -4.26 7.29 -2.20
N LEU A 185 -5.42 6.63 -2.11
CA LEU A 185 -5.97 6.12 -0.86
C LEU A 185 -5.25 4.83 -0.40
N MET A 186 -5.02 3.89 -1.32
CA MET A 186 -4.55 2.55 -1.01
C MET A 186 -3.02 2.42 -0.98
N CYS A 187 -2.33 3.09 -1.90
CA CYS A 187 -0.88 3.12 -1.95
C CYS A 187 -0.35 4.22 -1.05
N TYR A 188 0.88 4.02 -0.54
CA TYR A 188 1.54 5.08 0.21
C TYR A 188 1.72 6.32 -0.67
N THR A 189 1.27 7.46 -0.14
CA THR A 189 1.54 8.76 -0.72
C THR A 189 2.23 9.60 0.34
N ASN A 190 3.38 10.19 0.01
CA ASN A 190 4.04 11.15 0.87
C ASN A 190 3.26 12.49 0.81
N CYS A 191 2.06 12.50 1.36
CA CYS A 191 1.23 13.69 1.51
C CYS A 191 1.66 14.42 2.78
N LYS A 192 2.62 15.34 2.62
CA LYS A 192 2.88 16.36 3.64
C LYS A 192 1.80 17.43 3.50
N PHE A 193 1.00 17.62 4.56
CA PHE A 193 0.10 18.76 4.62
C PHE A 193 0.91 20.02 4.90
N THR A 194 0.62 21.09 4.15
CA THR A 194 1.17 22.41 4.44
C THR A 194 0.32 23.13 5.49
N ALA A 195 0.93 24.05 6.24
CA ALA A 195 0.22 24.91 7.19
C ALA A 195 -0.95 25.63 6.51
N SER A 196 -0.75 26.08 5.27
CA SER A 196 -1.76 26.74 4.46
C SER A 196 -2.94 25.80 4.13
N GLN A 197 -2.65 24.54 3.76
CA GLN A 197 -3.70 23.55 3.51
C GLN A 197 -4.55 23.30 4.76
N ILE A 198 -3.93 23.09 5.91
CA ILE A 198 -4.66 22.89 7.18
C ILE A 198 -5.45 24.15 7.54
N TYR A 199 -4.83 25.33 7.46
CA TYR A 199 -5.49 26.60 7.76
C TYR A 199 -6.76 26.80 6.90
N SER A 200 -6.70 26.45 5.62
CA SER A 200 -7.83 26.59 4.68
C SER A 200 -9.03 25.70 5.02
N MET A 201 -8.84 24.64 5.82
CA MET A 201 -9.92 23.74 6.25
C MET A 201 -10.80 24.35 7.34
N PHE A 202 -10.37 25.45 7.98
CA PHE A 202 -11.12 26.07 9.08
C PHE A 202 -11.82 27.36 8.64
N LYS A 203 -13.07 27.52 9.08
CA LYS A 203 -13.81 28.78 8.95
C LYS A 203 -13.77 29.54 10.26
N ILE A 204 -13.01 30.63 10.30
CA ILE A 204 -12.86 31.47 11.48
C ILE A 204 -14.14 32.29 11.68
N LYS A 205 -14.70 32.23 12.89
CA LYS A 205 -15.84 33.04 13.31
C LYS A 205 -15.38 34.01 14.38
N PHE A 206 -15.34 35.29 14.05
CA PHE A 206 -15.00 36.35 15.00
C PHE A 206 -16.23 36.81 15.77
N SER A 207 -16.00 37.36 16.95
CA SER A 207 -16.98 38.21 17.65
C SER A 207 -17.29 39.47 16.83
N GLU A 208 -18.45 40.08 17.09
CA GLU A 208 -18.91 41.29 16.40
C GLU A 208 -17.88 42.44 16.44
N THR A 209 -17.88 43.26 15.39
CA THR A 209 -17.09 44.49 15.28
C THR A 209 -17.35 45.41 16.48
N GLY A 210 -16.30 45.77 17.21
CA GLY A 210 -16.38 46.65 18.40
C GLY A 210 -16.26 45.93 19.74
N ASN A 211 -16.23 44.60 19.75
CA ASN A 211 -16.00 43.83 20.98
C ASN A 211 -14.49 43.74 21.29
N ASN A 212 -14.09 44.07 22.53
CA ASN A 212 -12.71 43.92 23.02
C ASN A 212 -12.15 42.49 22.85
N LYS A 213 -13.03 41.48 22.78
CA LYS A 213 -12.66 40.08 22.51
C LYS A 213 -11.98 39.88 21.15
N ARG A 214 -12.26 40.74 20.17
CA ARG A 214 -11.76 40.56 18.79
C ARG A 214 -10.25 40.75 18.66
N ASN A 215 -9.65 41.59 19.50
CA ASN A 215 -8.19 41.74 19.58
C ASN A 215 -7.53 40.46 20.11
N VAL A 216 -8.15 39.84 21.13
CA VAL A 216 -7.68 38.58 21.69
C VAL A 216 -7.84 37.44 20.68
N GLU A 217 -8.99 37.35 20.01
CA GLU A 217 -9.24 36.36 18.95
C GLU A 217 -8.24 36.48 17.78
N SER A 218 -7.92 37.70 17.35
CA SER A 218 -6.94 37.93 16.29
C SER A 218 -5.54 37.48 16.71
N LYS A 219 -5.18 37.67 17.98
CA LYS A 219 -3.90 37.20 18.53
C LYS A 219 -3.84 35.68 18.62
N ILE A 220 -4.91 35.03 19.08
CA ILE A 220 -5.04 33.56 19.09
C ILE A 220 -4.88 33.00 17.66
N LEU A 221 -5.51 33.66 16.68
CA LEU A 221 -5.41 33.23 15.30
C LEU A 221 -3.98 33.36 14.74
N SER A 222 -3.24 34.40 15.13
CA SER A 222 -1.82 34.53 14.78
C SER A 222 -1.03 33.37 15.35
N PHE A 223 -1.17 33.09 16.66
CA PHE A 223 -0.46 31.99 17.30
C PHE A 223 -0.79 30.62 16.70
N TRP A 224 -2.05 30.41 16.30
CA TRP A 224 -2.43 29.18 15.61
C TRP A 224 -1.77 29.05 14.23
N LYS A 225 -1.68 30.14 13.45
CA LYS A 225 -0.94 30.14 12.18
C LYS A 225 0.54 29.84 12.39
N ASP A 226 1.15 30.47 13.38
CA ASP A 226 2.57 30.27 13.73
C ASP A 226 2.80 28.80 14.13
N TYR A 227 1.93 28.24 14.97
CA TYR A 227 1.97 26.82 15.33
C TYR A 227 1.87 25.87 14.12
N LEU A 228 0.97 26.17 13.16
CA LEU A 228 0.85 25.37 11.94
C LEU A 228 2.14 25.43 11.08
N LEU A 229 2.75 26.61 10.98
CA LEU A 229 4.01 26.80 10.25
C LEU A 229 5.18 26.05 10.93
N ASP A 230 5.25 26.10 12.26
CA ASP A 230 6.26 25.38 13.04
C ASP A 230 6.14 23.86 12.84
N CYS A 231 4.89 23.35 12.83
CA CYS A 231 4.59 21.94 12.57
C CYS A 231 4.97 21.51 11.14
N GLU A 232 4.85 22.40 10.15
CA GLU A 232 5.27 22.14 8.77
C GLU A 232 6.81 22.14 8.62
N GLY A 233 7.50 23.06 9.30
CA GLY A 233 8.93 23.27 9.17
C GLY A 233 9.83 22.32 9.99
N ASN A 234 9.26 21.41 10.79
CA ASN A 234 10.01 20.64 11.82
C ASN A 234 10.84 21.53 12.77
N TYR A 235 10.44 22.79 12.98
CA TYR A 235 11.10 23.66 13.92
C TYR A 235 10.50 23.42 15.30
N THR A 236 11.05 22.47 16.06
CA THR A 236 10.95 22.54 17.52
C THR A 236 11.88 23.65 17.99
N SER A 237 11.52 24.91 17.74
CA SER A 237 12.11 26.03 18.47
C SER A 237 11.69 25.88 19.92
N ASN A 238 12.67 25.59 20.78
CA ASN A 238 12.56 25.64 22.23
C ASN A 238 11.72 26.85 22.65
N ILE A 239 10.49 26.61 23.09
CA ILE A 239 9.71 27.59 23.83
C ILE A 239 10.42 27.75 25.17
N ARG A 240 11.34 28.73 25.25
CA ARG A 240 11.84 29.24 26.52
C ARG A 240 10.75 30.11 27.13
N ASN A 241 10.37 29.75 28.35
CA ASN A 241 9.51 30.49 29.26
C ASN A 241 9.92 31.96 29.39
#